data_AF-A0A819RK83-F1
#
_entry.id   AF-A0A819RK83-F1
#
_cell.length_a   1.000
_cell.length_b   1.000
_cell.length_c   1.000
_cell.angle_alpha   90.00
_cell.angle_beta   90.00
_cell.angle_gamma   90.00
#
_symmetry.space_group_name_H-M   'P 1'
#
loop_
_entity.id
_entity.type
_entity.pdbx_description
1 polymer ?
#
loop_
_entity_poly.entity_id
_entity_poly.type
_entity_poly.pdbx_seq_one_letter_code
_entity_poly.pdbx_strand_id
1 'polypeptide(L)'
;MLQIIFIIHCIVNYLILADNSSSSSYNQCQSNWHYLSEETICIIFATSQAGDISWYNSYKACQTSSAQLLTFSNSIKFQLVQKKIHQLEYDNQIYLDYIQRGAWIGNAKWSKDNLCDSTSTTIEDLQLNCIILTIHSNKQSLCLKRVSCREKHPFICQKKAITEKELIENTMERLSFLKCLIIIWCIIDITKQKNKEKKEKYEAMLAQQQAEQLQAYINQFDFELPEESQLNADEKTSTPSTTDEFILLGFRIKEWIILIAGGFTTLLMICMCCTGLIFIYHVKKKQRLRQYSIYRDGSIDSTYSTVSR
;
A
#
# COMPACT_ATOMS: atom_id res chain seq x y z
N MET A 1 -20.06 -21.37 -16.34
CA MET A 1 -19.44 -22.39 -15.47
C MET A 1 -17.93 -22.19 -15.28
N LEU A 2 -17.14 -21.96 -16.34
CA LEU A 2 -15.68 -21.77 -16.25
C LEU A 2 -15.20 -20.62 -15.33
N GLN A 3 -15.94 -19.50 -15.25
CA GLN A 3 -15.55 -18.36 -14.40
C GLN A 3 -15.62 -18.66 -12.89
N ILE A 4 -16.57 -19.51 -12.46
CA ILE A 4 -16.70 -19.90 -11.03
C ILE A 4 -15.52 -20.78 -10.62
N ILE A 5 -15.10 -21.69 -11.49
CA ILE A 5 -13.94 -22.57 -11.26
C ILE A 5 -12.66 -21.75 -11.12
N PHE A 6 -12.47 -20.69 -11.94
CA PHE A 6 -11.32 -19.81 -11.84
C PHE A 6 -11.29 -19.03 -10.51
N ILE A 7 -12.44 -18.53 -10.05
CA ILE A 7 -12.55 -17.82 -8.76
C ILE A 7 -12.23 -18.78 -7.59
N ILE A 8 -12.79 -20.00 -7.61
CA ILE A 8 -12.50 -21.01 -6.58
C ILE A 8 -11.01 -21.38 -6.60
N HIS A 9 -10.41 -21.55 -7.77
CA HIS A 9 -8.98 -21.87 -7.88
C HIS A 9 -8.08 -20.75 -7.34
N CYS A 10 -8.42 -19.48 -7.60
CA CYS A 10 -7.72 -18.33 -7.01
C CYS A 10 -7.88 -18.26 -5.48
N ILE A 11 -9.06 -18.54 -4.95
CA ILE A 11 -9.32 -18.55 -3.50
C ILE A 11 -8.54 -19.70 -2.84
N VAL A 12 -8.56 -20.90 -3.42
CA VAL A 12 -7.86 -22.08 -2.88
C VAL A 12 -6.34 -21.88 -2.92
N ASN A 13 -5.78 -21.39 -4.03
CA ASN A 13 -4.34 -21.10 -4.11
C ASN A 13 -3.93 -20.00 -3.13
N TYR A 14 -4.77 -18.99 -2.92
CA TYR A 14 -4.52 -17.95 -1.93
C TYR A 14 -4.56 -18.49 -0.49
N LEU A 15 -5.54 -19.34 -0.16
CA LEU A 15 -5.63 -19.98 1.16
C LEU A 15 -4.44 -20.89 1.42
N ILE A 16 -3.98 -21.66 0.43
CA ILE A 16 -2.78 -22.49 0.54
C ILE A 16 -1.51 -21.65 0.73
N LEU A 17 -1.39 -20.51 0.03
CA LEU A 17 -0.28 -19.57 0.21
C LEU A 17 -0.30 -18.88 1.58
N ALA A 18 -1.49 -18.57 2.11
CA ALA A 18 -1.67 -18.01 3.44
C ALA A 18 -1.34 -19.04 4.54
N ASP A 19 -1.75 -20.30 4.36
CA ASP A 19 -1.55 -21.36 5.35
C ASP A 19 -0.10 -21.86 5.38
N ASN A 20 0.60 -21.88 4.24
CA ASN A 20 2.04 -22.16 4.22
C ASN A 20 2.90 -21.03 4.82
N SER A 21 2.29 -19.87 5.14
CA SER A 21 2.97 -18.80 5.88
C SER A 21 2.72 -18.86 7.40
N SER A 22 1.84 -19.75 7.87
CA SER A 22 1.29 -19.71 9.24
C SER A 22 2.10 -20.45 10.32
N SER A 23 3.21 -21.11 9.98
CA SER A 23 3.92 -21.99 10.93
C SER A 23 5.20 -21.43 11.59
N SER A 24 5.44 -20.11 11.53
CA SER A 24 6.50 -19.48 12.33
C SER A 24 5.99 -18.22 13.01
N SER A 25 6.20 -18.11 14.33
CA SER A 25 5.80 -16.98 15.19
C SER A 25 5.83 -15.63 14.45
N TYR A 26 4.66 -15.04 14.17
CA TYR A 26 4.53 -13.79 13.42
C TYR A 26 5.00 -12.58 14.23
N ASN A 27 6.32 -12.40 14.28
CA ASN A 27 6.99 -11.17 14.70
C ASN A 27 7.99 -10.81 13.60
N GLN A 28 7.48 -10.34 12.45
CA GLN A 28 8.31 -10.12 11.27
C GLN A 28 8.98 -8.75 11.33
N CYS A 29 10.28 -8.77 11.57
CA CYS A 29 11.17 -7.74 11.08
C CYS A 29 11.51 -8.04 9.61
N GLN A 30 11.73 -7.00 8.79
CA GLN A 30 12.20 -7.18 7.40
C GLN A 30 13.52 -7.98 7.38
N SER A 31 13.83 -8.64 6.26
CA SER A 31 15.14 -9.28 6.06
C SER A 31 16.25 -8.27 6.36
N ASN A 32 17.17 -8.61 7.27
CA ASN A 32 18.27 -7.79 7.81
C ASN A 32 17.94 -6.93 9.05
N TRP A 33 16.72 -6.97 9.56
CA TRP A 33 16.37 -6.35 10.84
C TRP A 33 16.32 -7.41 11.94
N HIS A 34 16.79 -7.07 13.13
CA HIS A 34 16.82 -7.93 14.29
C HIS A 34 15.62 -7.64 15.20
N TYR A 35 14.85 -8.67 15.53
CA TYR A 35 13.71 -8.55 16.44
C TYR A 35 14.15 -8.56 17.90
N LEU A 36 13.58 -7.66 18.71
CA LEU A 36 13.67 -7.63 20.16
C LEU A 36 12.29 -7.89 20.75
N SER A 37 12.08 -9.12 21.23
CA SER A 37 10.77 -9.66 21.61
C SER A 37 10.08 -8.93 22.75
N GLU A 38 10.83 -8.54 23.78
CA GLU A 38 10.26 -7.93 24.99
C GLU A 38 9.77 -6.50 24.76
N GLU A 39 10.35 -5.78 23.80
CA GLU A 39 9.98 -4.40 23.46
C GLU A 39 9.12 -4.31 22.20
N THR A 40 8.87 -5.44 21.52
CA THR A 40 8.15 -5.50 20.23
C THR A 40 8.73 -4.52 19.19
N ILE A 41 10.06 -4.44 19.12
CA ILE A 41 10.78 -3.57 18.18
C ILE A 41 11.71 -4.35 17.28
N CYS A 42 11.95 -3.80 16.11
CA CYS A 42 12.97 -4.22 15.17
C CYS A 42 14.11 -3.21 15.19
N ILE A 43 15.34 -3.68 15.28
CA ILE A 43 16.54 -2.84 15.17
C ILE A 43 17.38 -3.26 13.97
N ILE A 44 18.10 -2.32 13.37
CA ILE A 44 19.09 -2.61 12.33
C ILE A 44 20.35 -1.80 12.62
N PHE A 45 21.49 -2.47 12.46
CA PHE A 45 22.81 -1.86 12.51
C PHE A 45 23.19 -1.52 11.08
N ALA A 46 23.28 -0.23 10.75
CA ALA A 46 23.62 0.20 9.41
C ALA A 46 25.12 -0.04 9.16
N THR A 47 25.47 -1.24 8.68
CA THR A 47 26.86 -1.67 8.48
C THR A 47 27.65 -0.74 7.54
N SER A 48 28.97 -0.92 7.49
CA SER A 48 29.95 -0.08 6.78
C SER A 48 29.61 0.29 5.32
N GLN A 49 28.71 -0.45 4.66
CA GLN A 49 28.20 -0.11 3.33
C GLN A 49 27.38 1.18 3.30
N ALA A 50 26.75 1.58 4.42
CA ALA A 50 26.04 2.85 4.54
C ALA A 50 26.99 4.05 4.75
N GLY A 51 28.23 3.78 5.14
CA GLY A 51 29.24 4.79 5.47
C GLY A 51 29.00 5.50 6.81
N ASP A 52 30.08 6.02 7.39
CA ASP A 52 30.01 6.82 8.61
C ASP A 52 29.48 8.22 8.28
N ILE A 53 28.38 8.62 8.92
CA ILE A 53 27.67 9.89 8.62
C ILE A 53 27.38 10.67 9.89
N SER A 54 26.98 11.94 9.75
CA SER A 54 26.61 12.78 10.90
C SER A 54 25.34 12.29 11.58
N TRP A 55 25.13 12.72 12.83
CA TRP A 55 23.94 12.33 13.58
C TRP A 55 22.63 12.70 12.86
N TYR A 56 22.57 13.91 12.30
CA TYR A 56 21.38 14.39 11.58
C TYR A 56 21.13 13.59 10.29
N ASN A 57 22.20 13.24 9.56
CA ASN A 57 22.07 12.42 8.36
C ASN A 57 21.65 10.98 8.72
N SER A 58 22.15 10.44 9.84
CA SER A 58 21.71 9.16 10.39
C SER A 58 20.23 9.15 10.74
N TYR A 59 19.75 10.22 11.39
CA TYR A 59 18.33 10.41 11.69
C TYR A 59 17.48 10.38 10.42
N LYS A 60 17.88 11.14 9.38
CA LYS A 60 17.20 11.13 8.09
C LYS A 60 17.24 9.76 7.41
N ALA A 61 18.39 9.08 7.46
CA ALA A 61 18.55 7.74 6.90
C ALA A 61 17.55 6.76 7.52
N CYS A 62 17.42 6.74 8.86
CA CYS A 62 16.41 5.92 9.51
C CYS A 62 14.97 6.27 9.08
N GLN A 63 14.65 7.56 8.92
CA GLN A 63 13.32 7.99 8.49
C GLN A 63 12.92 7.47 7.10
N THR A 64 13.87 7.31 6.18
CA THR A 64 13.58 6.75 4.84
C THR A 64 12.99 5.35 4.90
N SER A 65 13.31 4.58 5.94
CA SER A 65 12.78 3.23 6.18
C SER A 65 11.60 3.22 7.18
N SER A 66 10.93 4.36 7.38
CA SER A 66 9.87 4.52 8.39
C SER A 66 10.34 4.10 9.79
N ALA A 67 11.61 4.35 10.09
CA ALA A 67 12.27 4.07 11.35
C ALA A 67 12.77 5.37 11.99
N GLN A 68 13.29 5.24 13.20
CA GLN A 68 13.94 6.32 13.93
C GLN A 68 15.28 5.84 14.47
N LEU A 69 16.16 6.73 14.90
CA LEU A 69 17.34 6.30 15.64
C LEU A 69 16.93 5.53 16.90
N LEU A 70 17.73 4.53 17.27
CA LEU A 70 17.52 3.76 18.48
C LEU A 70 17.44 4.71 19.68
N THR A 71 16.35 4.66 20.44
CA THR A 71 16.22 5.38 21.70
C THR A 71 15.98 4.35 22.77
N PHE A 72 16.64 4.48 23.92
CA PHE A 72 16.26 3.68 25.06
C PHE A 72 15.30 4.51 25.94
N SER A 73 14.22 3.89 26.38
CA SER A 73 13.18 4.51 27.22
C SER A 73 13.37 4.14 28.68
N ASN A 74 14.07 3.04 28.94
CA ASN A 74 14.30 2.44 30.24
C ASN A 74 15.63 1.64 30.20
N SER A 75 16.07 1.15 31.35
CA SER A 75 17.27 0.30 31.49
C SER A 75 17.09 -1.10 30.89
N ILE A 76 15.86 -1.63 30.88
CA ILE A 76 15.54 -2.96 30.34
C ILE A 76 15.87 -3.03 28.84
N LYS A 77 15.40 -2.06 28.07
CA LYS A 77 15.69 -1.92 26.64
C LYS A 77 17.17 -1.78 26.35
N PHE A 78 17.90 -1.07 27.22
CA PHE A 78 19.36 -0.98 27.12
C PHE A 78 20.02 -2.35 27.28
N GLN A 79 19.65 -3.11 28.32
CA GLN A 79 20.14 -4.46 28.55
C GLN A 79 19.79 -5.43 27.42
N LEU A 80 18.60 -5.31 26.83
CA LEU A 80 18.18 -6.15 25.70
C LEU A 80 19.01 -5.89 24.44
N VAL A 81 19.24 -4.62 24.11
CA VAL A 81 20.12 -4.25 23.00
C VAL A 81 21.54 -4.70 23.29
N GLN A 82 22.02 -4.56 24.53
CA GLN A 82 23.33 -5.06 24.93
C GLN A 82 23.45 -6.57 24.69
N LYS A 83 22.50 -7.36 25.19
CA LYS A 83 22.45 -8.81 24.96
C LYS A 83 22.43 -9.14 23.47
N LYS A 84 21.64 -8.39 22.68
CA LYS A 84 21.55 -8.62 21.23
C LYS A 84 22.85 -8.32 20.49
N ILE A 85 23.51 -7.24 20.88
CA ILE A 85 24.84 -6.87 20.38
C ILE A 85 25.86 -7.97 20.67
N HIS A 86 25.92 -8.47 21.90
CA HIS A 86 26.86 -9.53 22.29
C HIS A 86 26.58 -10.83 21.52
N GLN A 87 25.30 -11.14 21.25
CA GLN A 87 24.93 -12.26 20.40
C GLN A 87 25.47 -12.09 18.96
N LEU A 88 25.29 -10.90 18.38
CA LEU A 88 25.72 -10.62 17.00
C LEU A 88 27.24 -10.55 16.86
N GLU A 89 27.95 -10.12 17.91
CA GLU A 89 29.41 -10.15 17.97
C GLU A 89 29.95 -11.59 17.83
N TYR A 90 29.33 -12.53 18.55
CA TYR A 90 29.68 -13.95 18.46
C TYR A 90 29.47 -14.50 17.04
N ASP A 91 28.40 -14.06 16.38
CA ASP A 91 28.03 -14.54 15.05
C ASP A 91 28.85 -13.86 13.92
N ASN A 92 29.33 -12.62 14.10
CA ASN A 92 30.08 -11.88 13.08
C ASN A 92 30.94 -10.74 13.67
N GLN A 93 32.27 -10.84 13.50
CA GLN A 93 33.25 -9.85 13.99
C GLN A 93 33.06 -8.42 13.45
N ILE A 94 32.37 -8.23 12.33
CA ILE A 94 32.10 -6.89 11.77
C ILE A 94 31.29 -6.02 12.76
N TYR A 95 30.47 -6.62 13.63
CA TYR A 95 29.72 -5.89 14.66
C TYR A 95 30.60 -5.37 15.80
N LEU A 96 31.74 -6.02 16.08
CA LEU A 96 32.66 -5.56 17.12
C LEU A 96 33.30 -4.23 16.72
N ASP A 97 33.89 -4.17 15.52
CA ASP A 97 34.50 -2.96 14.97
C ASP A 97 33.50 -1.80 14.91
N TYR A 98 32.25 -2.12 14.53
CA TYR A 98 31.15 -1.17 14.44
C TYR A 98 30.86 -0.45 15.77
N ILE A 99 30.79 -1.20 16.87
CA ILE A 99 30.41 -0.67 18.17
C ILE A 99 31.62 -0.07 18.89
N GLN A 100 32.83 -0.60 18.65
CA GLN A 100 34.07 0.01 19.11
C GLN A 100 34.25 1.43 18.54
N ARG A 101 33.93 1.66 17.26
CA ARG A 101 33.92 3.00 16.65
C ARG A 101 32.80 3.91 17.18
N GLY A 102 31.83 3.34 17.88
CA GLY A 102 30.68 4.04 18.45
C GLY A 102 29.59 4.32 17.42
N ALA A 103 28.35 3.96 17.73
CA ALA A 103 27.22 4.09 16.82
C ALA A 103 26.20 5.11 17.30
N TRP A 104 25.73 5.98 16.41
CA TRP A 104 24.69 6.96 16.70
C TRP A 104 23.40 6.33 17.18
N ILE A 105 22.85 6.93 18.23
CA ILE A 105 21.52 6.66 18.77
C ILE A 105 20.74 7.97 18.91
N GLY A 106 19.43 7.86 19.11
CA GLY A 106 18.56 9.02 19.33
C GLY A 106 18.75 9.58 20.74
N ASN A 107 18.59 10.89 20.88
CA ASN A 107 18.63 11.55 22.19
C ASN A 107 17.47 11.06 23.06
N ALA A 108 17.78 10.58 24.25
CA ALA A 108 16.80 10.26 25.28
C ALA A 108 17.22 10.88 26.61
N LYS A 109 16.25 11.07 27.53
CA LYS A 109 16.51 11.59 28.87
C LYS A 109 17.11 10.46 29.71
N TRP A 110 18.42 10.52 29.96
CA TRP A 110 19.18 9.49 30.69
C TRP A 110 19.51 9.91 32.12
N SER A 111 19.50 8.95 33.05
CA SER A 111 20.23 9.10 34.32
C SER A 111 21.74 9.07 34.04
N LYS A 112 22.54 9.70 34.91
CA LYS A 112 24.00 9.83 34.72
C LYS A 112 24.75 8.48 34.74
N ASP A 113 24.10 7.41 35.18
CA ASP A 113 24.72 6.12 35.51
C ASP A 113 25.18 5.31 34.28
N ASN A 114 24.71 5.65 33.07
CA ASN A 114 25.01 4.91 31.83
C ASN A 114 26.07 5.59 30.95
N LEU A 115 26.66 6.71 31.39
CA LEU A 115 27.69 7.43 30.63
C LEU A 115 29.05 6.75 30.81
N CYS A 116 29.83 6.66 29.73
CA CYS A 116 31.19 6.08 29.77
C CYS A 116 32.12 6.89 30.69
N ASP A 117 31.94 8.21 30.73
CA ASP A 117 32.76 9.13 31.50
C ASP A 117 31.90 9.87 32.53
N SER A 118 32.37 9.91 33.78
CA SER A 118 31.79 10.70 34.88
C SER A 118 32.18 12.18 34.82
N THR A 119 32.89 12.61 33.76
CA THR A 119 33.36 13.98 33.61
C THR A 119 32.18 14.94 33.66
N SER A 120 32.27 15.91 34.57
CA SER A 120 31.29 16.97 34.77
C SER A 120 31.16 17.79 33.49
N THR A 121 30.23 17.42 32.61
CA THR A 121 29.85 18.27 31.47
C THR A 121 29.42 19.62 32.00
N THR A 122 30.10 20.68 31.56
CA THR A 122 29.70 22.06 31.84
C THR A 122 28.38 22.35 31.13
N ILE A 123 27.67 23.39 31.57
CA ILE A 123 26.32 23.73 31.07
C ILE A 123 26.35 24.11 29.58
N GLU A 124 27.49 24.59 29.07
CA GLU A 124 27.68 24.92 27.65
C GLU A 124 27.85 23.67 26.77
N ASP A 125 28.42 22.57 27.29
CA ASP A 125 28.54 21.28 26.59
C ASP A 125 27.19 20.55 26.42
N LEU A 126 26.14 20.98 27.12
CA LEU A 126 24.84 20.31 27.08
C LEU A 126 24.01 20.64 25.83
N GLN A 127 24.34 21.69 25.08
CA GLN A 127 23.48 22.17 23.99
C GLN A 127 23.84 21.65 22.58
N LEU A 128 25.03 21.05 22.38
CA LEU A 128 25.50 20.64 21.04
C LEU A 128 25.97 19.19 20.92
N ASN A 129 25.80 18.40 21.98
CA ASN A 129 26.31 17.03 22.02
C ASN A 129 25.23 16.00 21.66
N CYS A 130 25.61 15.10 20.74
CA CYS A 130 24.85 13.92 20.35
C CYS A 130 25.40 12.69 21.06
N ILE A 131 24.65 11.59 21.06
CA ILE A 131 24.99 10.39 21.82
C ILE A 131 25.35 9.25 20.87
N ILE A 132 26.49 8.63 21.14
CA ILE A 132 26.88 7.33 20.56
C ILE A 132 26.80 6.23 21.63
N LEU A 133 26.46 5.03 21.18
CA LEU A 133 26.60 3.78 21.92
C LEU A 133 27.95 3.15 21.57
N THR A 134 28.80 2.90 22.56
CA THR A 134 30.13 2.33 22.35
C THR A 134 30.47 1.29 23.43
N ILE A 135 31.60 0.59 23.29
CA ILE A 135 32.10 -0.36 24.28
C ILE A 135 33.07 0.37 25.23
N HIS A 136 32.87 0.20 26.53
CA HIS A 136 33.81 0.68 27.53
C HIS A 136 35.11 -0.12 27.46
N SER A 137 36.23 0.56 27.21
CA SER A 137 37.56 -0.01 26.90
C SER A 137 38.03 -1.10 27.85
N ASN A 138 37.64 -1.01 29.12
CA ASN A 138 38.12 -1.90 30.20
C ASN A 138 37.15 -3.02 30.61
N LYS A 139 35.91 -3.08 30.08
CA LYS A 139 34.87 -3.98 30.63
C LYS A 139 34.04 -4.72 29.60
N GLN A 140 34.26 -4.51 28.30
CA GLN A 140 33.38 -5.01 27.23
C GLN A 140 31.89 -4.65 27.45
N SER A 141 31.59 -3.72 28.36
CA SER A 141 30.24 -3.29 28.66
C SER A 141 29.87 -2.14 27.75
N LEU A 142 28.65 -2.14 27.21
CA LEU A 142 28.17 -0.99 26.46
C LEU A 142 28.02 0.21 27.38
N CYS A 143 28.38 1.38 26.87
CA CYS A 143 28.21 2.65 27.56
C CYS A 143 27.85 3.75 26.55
N LEU A 144 27.33 4.86 27.06
CA LEU A 144 26.92 6.01 26.26
C LEU A 144 28.00 7.09 26.32
N LYS A 145 28.42 7.60 25.17
CA LYS A 145 29.36 8.71 25.08
C LYS A 145 28.72 9.89 24.38
N ARG A 146 28.96 11.09 24.91
CA ARG A 146 28.58 12.35 24.27
C ARG A 146 29.70 12.80 23.36
N VAL A 147 29.35 13.15 22.13
CA VAL A 147 30.28 13.55 21.06
C VAL A 147 29.65 14.65 20.21
N SER A 148 30.43 15.33 19.39
CA SER A 148 29.91 16.38 18.51
C SER A 148 28.99 15.78 17.45
N CYS A 149 27.79 16.34 17.27
CA CYS A 149 26.82 15.86 16.27
C CYS A 149 27.33 15.89 14.81
N ARG A 150 28.45 16.58 14.55
CA ARG A 150 29.11 16.68 13.25
C ARG A 150 30.11 15.54 13.00
N GLU A 151 30.50 14.80 14.03
CA GLU A 151 31.34 13.61 13.88
C GLU A 151 30.65 12.58 12.97
N LYS A 152 31.45 11.68 12.39
CA LYS A 152 30.95 10.66 11.47
C LYS A 152 31.04 9.33 12.17
N HIS A 153 29.88 8.71 12.37
CA HIS A 153 29.78 7.41 13.00
C HIS A 153 28.78 6.54 12.24
N PRO A 154 28.88 5.22 12.43
CA PRO A 154 27.77 4.32 12.15
C PRO A 154 26.50 4.69 12.95
N PHE A 155 25.35 4.08 12.65
CA PHE A 155 24.08 4.41 13.34
C PHE A 155 23.11 3.24 13.47
N ILE A 156 22.35 3.22 14.57
CA ILE A 156 21.37 2.15 14.83
C ILE A 156 19.97 2.71 14.63
N CYS A 157 19.20 2.09 13.74
CA CYS A 157 17.78 2.41 13.57
C CYS A 157 16.89 1.43 14.33
N GLN A 158 15.73 1.91 14.75
CA GLN A 158 14.66 1.12 15.34
C GLN A 158 13.32 1.44 14.69
N LYS A 159 12.43 0.46 14.64
CA LYS A 159 11.02 0.62 14.30
C LYS A 159 10.16 -0.34 15.11
N LYS A 160 8.88 -0.03 15.26
CA LYS A 160 7.92 -0.94 15.89
C LYS A 160 7.79 -2.20 15.04
N ALA A 161 7.81 -3.37 15.67
CA ALA A 161 7.53 -4.62 14.97
C ALA A 161 6.05 -4.63 14.55
N ILE A 162 5.78 -5.20 13.38
CA ILE A 162 4.40 -5.37 12.92
C ILE A 162 3.82 -6.51 13.72
N THR A 163 2.80 -6.20 14.53
CA THR A 163 2.07 -7.24 15.27
C THR A 163 1.18 -8.03 14.33
N GLU A 164 0.95 -9.31 14.64
CA GLU A 164 0.05 -10.18 13.86
C GLU A 164 -1.33 -9.54 13.66
N LYS A 165 -1.86 -8.87 14.70
CA LYS A 165 -3.12 -8.13 14.61
C LYS A 165 -3.08 -7.01 13.56
N GLU A 166 -2.04 -6.17 13.56
CA GLU A 166 -1.87 -5.10 12.57
C GLU A 166 -1.66 -5.67 11.16
N LEU A 167 -0.97 -6.81 11.03
CA LEU A 167 -0.80 -7.51 9.77
C LEU A 167 -2.13 -8.04 9.23
N ILE A 168 -2.92 -8.69 10.09
CA ILE A 168 -4.26 -9.21 9.74
C ILE A 168 -5.18 -8.06 9.36
N GLU A 169 -5.21 -6.95 10.11
CA GLU A 169 -6.02 -5.78 9.79
C GLU A 169 -5.63 -5.19 8.42
N ASN A 170 -4.33 -4.99 8.16
CA ASN A 170 -3.85 -4.49 6.86
C ASN A 170 -4.15 -5.46 5.71
N THR A 171 -4.04 -6.77 5.95
CA THR A 171 -4.33 -7.80 4.94
C THR A 171 -5.83 -7.87 4.65
N MET A 172 -6.68 -7.80 5.68
CA MET A 172 -8.13 -7.73 5.52
C MET A 172 -8.57 -6.47 4.76
N GLU A 173 -7.91 -5.33 5.00
CA GLU A 173 -8.20 -4.09 4.26
C GLU A 173 -7.86 -4.22 2.77
N ARG A 174 -6.70 -4.81 2.44
CA ARG A 174 -6.31 -5.11 1.06
C ARG A 174 -7.26 -6.12 0.38
N LEU A 175 -7.69 -7.14 1.11
CA LEU A 175 -8.67 -8.12 0.61
C LEU A 175 -10.04 -7.49 0.37
N SER A 176 -10.47 -6.55 1.22
CA SER A 176 -11.70 -5.79 1.01
C SER A 176 -11.63 -4.98 -0.29
N PHE A 177 -10.50 -4.31 -0.54
CA PHE A 177 -10.27 -3.59 -1.79
C PHE A 177 -10.30 -4.52 -3.01
N LEU A 178 -9.66 -5.69 -2.92
CA LEU A 178 -9.67 -6.69 -3.99
C LEU A 178 -11.08 -7.21 -4.28
N LYS A 179 -11.89 -7.46 -3.25
CA LYS A 179 -13.31 -7.83 -3.41
C LYS A 179 -14.09 -6.74 -4.15
N CYS A 180 -13.86 -5.46 -3.82
CA CYS A 180 -14.50 -4.35 -4.54
C CYS A 180 -14.10 -4.31 -6.02
N LEU A 181 -12.82 -4.54 -6.35
CA LEU A 181 -12.36 -4.59 -7.74
C LEU A 181 -13.00 -5.75 -8.53
N ILE A 182 -13.13 -6.92 -7.91
CA ILE A 182 -13.80 -8.07 -8.53
C ILE A 182 -15.28 -7.74 -8.80
N ILE A 183 -15.98 -7.11 -7.85
CA ILE A 183 -17.39 -6.71 -8.03
C ILE A 183 -17.52 -5.70 -9.18
N ILE A 184 -16.65 -4.69 -9.24
CA ILE A 184 -16.65 -3.70 -10.34
C ILE A 184 -16.42 -4.38 -11.69
N TRP A 185 -15.46 -5.30 -11.76
CA TRP A 185 -15.18 -6.06 -12.99
C TRP A 185 -16.39 -6.90 -13.42
N CYS A 186 -17.05 -7.60 -12.49
CA CYS A 186 -18.28 -8.36 -12.76
C CYS A 186 -19.43 -7.45 -13.28
N ILE A 187 -19.61 -6.27 -12.70
CA ILE A 187 -20.63 -5.31 -13.16
C ILE A 187 -20.34 -4.88 -14.59
N ILE A 188 -19.08 -4.52 -14.90
CA ILE A 188 -18.67 -4.13 -16.26
C ILE A 188 -18.95 -5.26 -17.26
N ASP A 189 -18.62 -6.51 -16.92
CA ASP A 189 -18.83 -7.65 -17.81
C ASP A 189 -20.32 -7.92 -18.07
N ILE A 190 -21.16 -7.88 -17.02
CA ILE A 190 -22.62 -8.02 -17.14
C ILE A 190 -23.22 -6.89 -18.00
N THR A 191 -22.78 -5.64 -17.79
CA THR A 191 -23.26 -4.50 -18.58
C THR A 191 -22.86 -4.66 -20.05
N LYS A 192 -21.63 -5.13 -20.32
CA LYS A 192 -21.15 -5.39 -21.68
C LYS A 192 -21.98 -6.48 -22.37
N GLN A 193 -22.30 -7.57 -21.67
CA GLN A 193 -23.16 -8.63 -22.20
C GLN A 193 -24.57 -8.12 -22.52
N LYS A 194 -25.22 -7.39 -21.60
CA LYS A 194 -26.55 -6.82 -21.85
C LYS A 194 -26.58 -5.85 -23.03
N ASN A 195 -25.53 -5.05 -23.19
CA ASN A 195 -25.43 -4.14 -24.34
C ASN A 195 -25.24 -4.91 -25.66
N LYS A 196 -24.49 -6.01 -25.64
CA LYS A 196 -24.34 -6.90 -26.79
C LYS A 196 -25.68 -7.52 -27.20
N GLU A 197 -26.44 -8.08 -26.25
CA GLU A 197 -27.76 -8.66 -26.52
C GLU A 197 -28.76 -7.62 -27.06
N LYS A 198 -28.74 -6.40 -26.50
CA LYS A 198 -29.59 -5.31 -27.00
C LYS A 198 -29.22 -4.92 -28.43
N LYS A 199 -27.92 -4.88 -28.75
CA LYS A 199 -27.43 -4.59 -30.09
C LYS A 199 -27.88 -5.67 -31.08
N GLU A 200 -27.69 -6.94 -30.74
CA GLU A 200 -28.11 -8.08 -31.59
C GLU A 200 -29.63 -8.07 -31.82
N LYS A 201 -30.45 -7.77 -30.80
CA LYS A 201 -31.91 -7.61 -30.96
C LYS A 201 -32.29 -6.44 -31.87
N TYR A 202 -31.58 -5.32 -31.75
CA TYR A 202 -31.85 -4.15 -32.57
C TYR A 202 -31.48 -4.40 -34.05
N GLU A 203 -30.33 -5.01 -34.31
CA GLU A 203 -29.90 -5.40 -35.66
C GLU A 203 -30.88 -6.41 -36.29
N ALA A 204 -31.37 -7.39 -35.53
CA ALA A 204 -32.38 -8.33 -36.00
C ALA A 204 -33.71 -7.65 -36.37
N MET A 205 -34.18 -6.70 -35.54
CA MET A 205 -35.41 -5.95 -35.81
C MET A 205 -35.27 -5.07 -37.06
N LEU A 206 -34.11 -4.45 -37.27
CA LEU A 206 -33.82 -3.63 -38.44
C LEU A 206 -33.82 -4.47 -39.73
N ALA A 207 -33.19 -5.65 -39.69
CA ALA A 207 -33.17 -6.59 -40.81
C ALA A 207 -34.59 -7.07 -41.18
N GLN A 208 -35.44 -7.32 -40.17
CA GLN A 208 -36.83 -7.68 -40.40
C GLN A 208 -37.62 -6.54 -41.08
N GLN A 209 -37.46 -5.29 -40.63
CA GLN A 209 -38.09 -4.14 -41.27
C GLN A 209 -37.66 -3.96 -42.73
N GLN A 210 -36.38 -4.16 -43.04
CA GLN A 210 -35.87 -4.08 -44.41
C GLN A 210 -36.47 -5.20 -45.30
N ALA A 211 -36.61 -6.42 -44.78
CA ALA A 211 -37.25 -7.51 -45.49
C ALA A 211 -38.74 -7.24 -45.77
N GLU A 212 -39.48 -6.68 -44.81
CA GLU A 212 -40.89 -6.31 -44.98
C GLU A 212 -41.07 -5.18 -46.01
N GLN A 213 -40.19 -4.17 -46.01
CA GLN A 213 -40.19 -3.12 -47.03
C GLN A 213 -39.90 -3.65 -48.43
N LEU A 214 -38.92 -4.55 -48.55
CA LEU A 214 -38.59 -5.19 -49.83
C LEU A 214 -39.75 -6.04 -50.35
N GLN A 215 -40.41 -6.80 -49.48
CA GLN A 215 -41.57 -7.61 -49.84
C GLN A 215 -42.75 -6.72 -50.29
N ALA A 216 -43.00 -5.61 -49.59
CA ALA A 216 -44.03 -4.65 -49.98
C ALA A 216 -43.73 -4.00 -51.34
N TYR A 217 -42.45 -3.69 -51.60
CA TYR A 217 -42.01 -3.17 -52.90
C TYR A 217 -42.20 -4.20 -54.02
N ILE A 218 -41.81 -5.47 -53.79
CA ILE A 218 -42.01 -6.56 -54.75
C ILE A 218 -43.51 -6.72 -55.07
N ASN A 219 -44.37 -6.71 -54.05
CA ASN A 219 -45.81 -6.86 -54.23
C ASN A 219 -46.48 -5.63 -54.91
N GLN A 220 -45.81 -4.48 -54.97
CA GLN A 220 -46.29 -3.29 -55.70
C GLN A 220 -46.03 -3.40 -57.21
N PHE A 221 -45.10 -4.25 -57.62
CA PHE A 221 -44.86 -4.57 -59.01
C PHE A 221 -45.56 -5.90 -59.35
N ASP A 222 -46.84 -5.82 -59.72
CA ASP A 222 -47.46 -6.88 -60.53
C ASP A 222 -46.75 -6.91 -61.88
N PHE A 223 -45.66 -7.67 -61.95
CA PHE A 223 -45.03 -8.03 -63.22
C PHE A 223 -45.93 -9.08 -63.89
N GLU A 224 -46.82 -8.63 -64.78
CA GLU A 224 -47.20 -9.46 -65.91
C GLU A 224 -45.90 -9.75 -66.68
N LEU A 225 -45.39 -10.98 -66.56
CA LEU A 225 -44.25 -11.45 -67.34
C LEU A 225 -44.58 -11.22 -68.83
N PRO A 226 -43.82 -10.38 -69.55
CA PRO A 226 -43.90 -10.37 -71.00
C PRO A 226 -43.28 -11.67 -71.49
N GLU A 227 -44.04 -12.45 -72.25
CA GLU A 227 -43.48 -13.54 -73.05
C GLU A 227 -42.37 -13.00 -73.95
N GLU A 228 -41.23 -13.68 -73.88
CA GLU A 228 -40.08 -13.66 -74.79
C GLU A 228 -39.83 -12.37 -75.60
N SER A 229 -38.86 -11.58 -75.15
CA SER A 229 -37.99 -10.87 -76.09
C SER A 229 -36.53 -10.93 -75.62
N GLN A 230 -35.73 -11.64 -76.41
CA GLN A 230 -34.29 -11.48 -76.44
C GLN A 230 -33.99 -10.03 -76.83
N LEU A 231 -33.26 -9.26 -76.02
CA LEU A 231 -32.25 -8.32 -76.53
C LEU A 231 -31.41 -7.71 -75.39
N ASN A 232 -30.09 -7.88 -75.56
CA ASN A 232 -28.97 -7.03 -75.17
C ASN A 232 -28.84 -6.55 -73.72
N ALA A 233 -27.81 -7.12 -73.08
CA ALA A 233 -27.09 -6.53 -71.97
C ALA A 233 -26.49 -5.18 -72.38
N ASP A 234 -26.96 -4.10 -71.75
CA ASP A 234 -26.16 -2.91 -71.55
C ASP A 234 -26.14 -2.60 -70.04
N GLU A 235 -24.97 -2.83 -69.47
CA GLU A 235 -24.63 -2.63 -68.07
C GLU A 235 -24.52 -1.12 -67.80
N LYS A 236 -25.56 -0.53 -67.18
CA LYS A 236 -25.47 0.80 -66.56
C LYS A 236 -25.30 0.66 -65.06
N THR A 237 -24.06 0.70 -64.62
CA THR A 237 -23.64 1.03 -63.26
C THR A 237 -24.26 2.35 -62.81
N SER A 238 -25.30 2.27 -61.98
CA SER A 238 -25.83 3.42 -61.23
C SER A 238 -24.96 3.66 -60.00
N THR A 239 -24.27 4.80 -59.98
CA THR A 239 -23.54 5.30 -58.81
C THR A 239 -24.49 5.53 -57.61
N PRO A 240 -24.13 5.06 -56.40
CA PRO A 240 -24.96 5.23 -55.21
C PRO A 240 -25.10 6.71 -54.85
N SER A 241 -26.32 7.11 -54.49
CA SER A 241 -26.62 8.50 -54.14
C SER A 241 -25.98 8.86 -52.80
N THR A 242 -25.31 10.02 -52.74
CA THR A 242 -24.61 10.56 -51.56
C THR A 242 -25.53 10.82 -50.35
N THR A 243 -26.86 10.76 -50.53
CA THR A 243 -27.86 11.02 -49.49
C THR A 243 -27.97 9.89 -48.46
N ASP A 244 -27.72 8.63 -48.83
CA ASP A 244 -27.81 7.50 -47.90
C ASP A 244 -26.61 7.42 -46.94
N GLU A 245 -25.44 7.90 -47.37
CA GLU A 245 -24.24 7.97 -46.50
C GLU A 245 -24.39 8.99 -45.36
N PHE A 246 -25.10 10.11 -45.58
CA PHE A 246 -25.30 11.13 -44.56
C PHE A 246 -26.27 10.68 -43.45
N ILE A 247 -27.29 9.88 -43.80
CA ILE A 247 -28.23 9.31 -42.82
C ILE A 247 -27.51 8.28 -41.94
N LEU A 248 -26.64 7.44 -42.53
CA LEU A 248 -25.84 6.47 -41.78
C LEU A 248 -24.85 7.14 -40.82
N LEU A 249 -24.27 8.28 -41.21
CA LEU A 249 -23.34 9.05 -40.37
C LEU A 249 -24.04 9.66 -39.15
N GLY A 250 -25.26 10.19 -39.32
CA GLY A 250 -26.06 10.76 -38.24
C GLY A 250 -26.46 9.75 -37.16
N PHE A 251 -26.72 8.50 -37.56
CA PHE A 251 -27.04 7.42 -36.61
C PHE A 251 -25.83 6.99 -35.77
N ARG A 252 -24.65 6.88 -36.37
CA ARG A 252 -23.42 6.54 -35.63
C ARG A 252 -23.09 7.60 -34.57
N ILE A 253 -23.27 8.89 -34.86
CA ILE A 253 -22.95 9.96 -33.90
C ILE A 253 -23.86 9.88 -32.66
N LYS A 254 -25.15 9.55 -32.80
CA LYS A 254 -26.06 9.36 -31.66
C LYS A 254 -25.65 8.20 -30.76
N GLU A 255 -25.20 7.08 -31.32
CA GLU A 255 -24.74 5.93 -30.53
C GLU A 255 -23.48 6.26 -29.70
N TRP A 256 -22.54 7.01 -30.27
CA TRP A 256 -21.34 7.46 -29.55
C TRP A 256 -21.67 8.39 -28.38
N ILE A 257 -22.63 9.30 -28.55
CA ILE A 257 -23.05 10.23 -27.49
C ILE A 257 -23.67 9.46 -26.30
N ILE A 258 -24.50 8.44 -26.57
CA ILE A 258 -25.12 7.62 -25.51
C ILE A 258 -24.06 6.79 -24.77
N LEU A 259 -23.07 6.23 -25.48
CA LEU A 259 -21.96 5.48 -24.90
C LEU A 259 -21.07 6.36 -24.01
N ILE A 260 -20.77 7.59 -24.45
CA ILE A 260 -19.98 8.54 -23.67
C ILE A 260 -20.75 9.01 -22.44
N ALA A 261 -22.05 9.32 -22.57
CA ALA A 261 -22.88 9.73 -21.44
C ALA A 261 -23.07 8.60 -20.39
N GLY A 262 -23.24 7.35 -20.84
CA GLY A 262 -23.30 6.17 -19.97
C GLY A 262 -21.98 5.87 -19.27
N GLY A 263 -20.85 6.03 -19.98
CA GLY A 263 -19.51 5.91 -19.40
C GLY A 263 -19.22 6.99 -18.36
N PHE A 264 -19.64 8.23 -18.62
CA PHE A 264 -19.41 9.35 -17.71
C PHE A 264 -20.22 9.24 -16.42
N THR A 265 -21.48 8.80 -16.50
CA THR A 265 -22.34 8.61 -15.31
C THR A 265 -21.85 7.48 -14.41
N THR A 266 -21.39 6.36 -15.00
CA THR A 266 -20.77 5.26 -14.23
C THR A 266 -19.45 5.67 -13.59
N LEU A 267 -18.62 6.43 -14.30
CA LEU A 267 -17.37 6.99 -13.76
C LEU A 267 -17.65 7.94 -12.59
N LEU A 268 -18.65 8.81 -12.69
CA LEU A 268 -19.06 9.70 -11.60
C LEU A 268 -19.56 8.93 -10.38
N MET A 269 -20.33 7.86 -10.59
CA MET A 269 -20.78 7.01 -9.47
C MET A 269 -19.61 6.35 -8.75
N ILE A 270 -18.63 5.83 -9.50
CA ILE A 270 -17.40 5.25 -8.92
C ILE A 270 -16.62 6.31 -8.15
N CYS A 271 -16.43 7.51 -8.72
CA CYS A 271 -15.77 8.62 -8.03
C CYS A 271 -16.48 9.00 -6.73
N MET A 272 -17.82 9.07 -6.71
CA MET A 272 -18.59 9.38 -5.50
C MET A 272 -18.49 8.27 -4.44
N CYS A 273 -18.49 7.00 -4.85
CA CYS A 273 -18.28 5.88 -3.92
C CYS A 273 -16.86 5.90 -3.33
N CYS A 274 -15.84 6.17 -4.14
CA CYS A 274 -14.46 6.27 -3.68
C CYS A 274 -14.26 7.44 -2.71
N THR A 275 -14.81 8.63 -3.01
CA THR A 275 -14.71 9.78 -2.09
C THR A 275 -15.48 9.55 -0.80
N GLY A 276 -16.64 8.87 -0.84
CA GLY A 276 -17.39 8.45 0.34
C GLY A 276 -16.59 7.49 1.24
N LEU A 277 -15.91 6.49 0.65
CA LEU A 277 -15.06 5.57 1.40
C LEU A 277 -13.84 6.27 2.03
N ILE A 278 -13.20 7.19 1.29
CA ILE A 278 -12.09 8.00 1.79
C ILE A 278 -12.56 8.89 2.95
N PHE A 279 -13.74 9.50 2.84
CA PHE A 279 -14.31 10.32 3.90
C PHE A 279 -14.60 9.50 5.17
N ILE A 280 -15.25 8.34 5.04
CA ILE A 280 -15.52 7.41 6.16
C ILE A 280 -14.20 6.98 6.82
N TYR A 281 -13.16 6.70 6.02
CA TYR A 281 -11.83 6.35 6.51
C TYR A 281 -11.23 7.48 7.37
N HIS A 282 -11.24 8.73 6.86
CA HIS A 282 -10.72 9.88 7.61
C HIS A 282 -11.49 10.14 8.91
N VAL A 283 -12.82 9.99 8.89
CA VAL A 283 -13.66 10.14 10.09
C VAL A 283 -13.31 9.07 11.12
N LYS A 284 -13.24 7.78 10.74
CA LYS A 284 -12.86 6.69 11.66
C LYS A 284 -11.44 6.88 12.20
N LYS A 285 -10.48 7.28 11.36
CA LYS A 285 -9.10 7.57 11.78
C LYS A 285 -9.07 8.69 12.83
N LYS A 286 -9.82 9.77 12.62
CA LYS A 286 -9.92 10.90 13.56
C LYS A 286 -10.58 10.50 14.89
N GLN A 287 -11.60 9.64 14.85
CA GLN A 287 -12.24 9.10 16.06
C GLN A 287 -11.29 8.22 16.89
N ARG A 288 -10.52 7.33 16.25
CA ARG A 288 -9.51 6.51 16.96
C ARG A 288 -8.46 7.38 17.62
N LEU A 289 -7.96 8.40 16.93
CA LEU A 289 -6.97 9.34 17.51
C LEU A 289 -7.51 10.08 18.75
N ARG A 290 -8.80 10.44 18.78
CA ARG A 290 -9.43 11.03 19.97
C ARG A 290 -9.60 10.04 21.12
N GLN A 291 -9.89 8.77 20.84
CA GLN A 291 -9.92 7.75 21.90
C GLN A 291 -8.53 7.59 22.53
N TYR A 292 -7.46 7.55 21.73
CA TYR A 292 -6.09 7.45 22.26
C TYR A 292 -5.64 8.69 23.05
N SER A 293 -6.15 9.90 22.76
CA SER A 293 -5.82 11.08 23.59
C SER A 293 -6.47 11.03 24.97
N ILE A 294 -7.68 10.50 25.09
CA ILE A 294 -8.38 10.37 26.38
C ILE A 294 -7.67 9.37 27.32
N TYR A 295 -7.05 8.31 26.78
CA TYR A 295 -6.25 7.39 27.58
C TYR A 295 -4.87 7.94 27.98
N ARG A 296 -4.37 9.00 27.31
CA ARG A 296 -3.07 9.59 27.61
C ARG A 296 -3.12 10.60 28.75
N ASP A 297 -4.25 11.27 28.94
CA ASP A 297 -4.46 12.22 30.05
C ASP A 297 -5.03 11.54 31.32
N GLY A 298 -5.31 10.24 31.27
CA GLY A 298 -5.89 9.46 32.37
C GLY A 298 -4.91 8.72 33.29
N SER A 299 -3.58 8.90 33.15
CA SER A 299 -2.62 8.15 33.96
C SER A 299 -1.86 9.00 34.99
N ILE A 300 -2.30 8.87 36.23
CA ILE A 300 -1.50 8.76 37.46
C ILE A 300 -0.95 10.08 38.04
N ASP A 301 -1.85 10.83 38.68
CA ASP A 301 -1.54 11.46 39.97
C ASP A 301 -1.74 10.39 41.06
N SER A 302 -0.71 9.58 41.31
CA SER A 302 -0.64 8.74 42.52
C SER A 302 0.37 9.34 43.47
N THR A 303 -0.14 10.18 44.36
CA THR A 303 0.11 10.18 45.80
C THR A 303 1.27 9.28 46.25
N TYR A 304 2.48 9.84 46.36
CA TYR A 304 3.48 9.33 47.30
C TYR A 304 3.41 10.19 48.56
N SER A 305 2.58 9.74 49.49
CA SER A 305 2.63 10.14 50.89
C SER A 305 3.97 9.71 51.48
N THR A 306 4.67 10.69 52.02
CA THR A 306 5.79 10.57 52.97
C THR A 306 5.53 9.52 54.05
N VAL A 307 6.41 8.52 54.13
CA VAL A 307 6.65 7.75 55.35
C VAL A 307 8.13 7.84 55.65
N SER A 308 8.45 8.69 56.62
CA SER A 308 9.76 8.85 57.23
C SER A 308 10.01 7.76 58.27
N ARG A 309 11.17 7.10 58.14
CA ARG A 309 11.99 6.60 59.24
C ARG A 309 13.45 6.80 58.86
#